data_AF-A0AAQ3X5Y1-F1
#
_entry.id   AF-A0AAQ3X5Y1-F1
#
_cell.length_a   1.000
_cell.length_b   1.000
_cell.length_c   1.000
_cell.angle_alpha   90.00
_cell.angle_beta   90.00
_cell.angle_gamma   90.00
#
_symmetry.space_group_name_H-M   'P 1'
#
loop_
_entity.id
_entity.type
_entity.pdbx_description
1 polymer ?
#
loop_
_entity_poly.entity_id
_entity_poly.type
_entity_poly.pdbx_seq_one_letter_code
_entity_poly.pdbx_strand_id
1 'polypeptide(L)'
;MARPKGKKRAAAQAADTDSSKTEAAAQEPAARGRGKRTKAAPKPKPETQYFPEKRNLEDLWLSAFPVGTEWENIDKIKEFNWNFENLEKALEEGGELYGKTVYLFGSTEPQLLDVNGESKIVLIPVVIAVDCPFPPSDKIGINSVQRENEEIVPMKAMKMAWVPYVPLEDRLSRIDSLKTKIFTLGCTQRRSALKHLKTERVKKFDYCMPYYMPLQPLEEEGDTTINFLYPLEPPIVDEFDWEMDDYEDFADQRVQEGGLPEDEKEKFKEFLKEKVRERKREMKQAKEARKKAIDDMDPKMKEALENIKFYKFYPVKTPDTPDVSNVKARYINRYYRNAHYLM
;
A
#
# COMPACT_ATOMS: atom_id res chain seq x y z
N MET A 1 -10.28 -16.95 -44.59
CA MET A 1 -10.88 -18.17 -45.17
C MET A 1 -10.03 -19.37 -44.78
N ALA A 2 -10.72 -20.47 -44.45
CA ALA A 2 -10.34 -21.88 -44.31
C ALA A 2 -8.85 -22.32 -44.27
N ARG A 3 -8.50 -23.06 -43.21
CA ARG A 3 -7.53 -24.18 -43.27
C ARG A 3 -8.12 -25.32 -44.14
N PRO A 4 -7.26 -26.21 -44.66
CA PRO A 4 -7.59 -27.62 -44.69
C PRO A 4 -6.57 -28.48 -43.92
N LYS A 5 -7.12 -29.53 -43.31
CA LYS A 5 -6.45 -30.61 -42.58
C LYS A 5 -6.10 -31.76 -43.55
N GLY A 6 -4.90 -32.32 -43.37
CA GLY A 6 -4.65 -33.76 -43.15
C GLY A 6 -4.65 -34.73 -44.35
N LYS A 7 -3.65 -35.62 -44.37
CA LYS A 7 -3.88 -37.08 -44.28
C LYS A 7 -2.59 -37.89 -44.09
N LYS A 8 -2.73 -38.92 -43.27
CA LYS A 8 -1.81 -40.03 -42.95
C LYS A 8 -1.47 -40.89 -44.18
N ARG A 9 -0.33 -41.60 -44.12
CA ARG A 9 -0.30 -43.06 -44.30
C ARG A 9 0.95 -43.68 -43.67
N ALA A 10 0.72 -44.88 -43.12
CA ALA A 10 1.63 -45.77 -42.43
C ALA A 10 1.84 -47.05 -43.27
N ALA A 11 2.94 -47.77 -43.03
CA ALA A 11 3.11 -49.22 -43.07
C ALA A 11 4.53 -49.50 -42.50
N ALA A 12 4.75 -50.24 -41.40
CA ALA A 12 4.55 -51.68 -41.16
C ALA A 12 5.49 -52.52 -42.04
N GLN A 13 6.17 -53.59 -41.62
CA GLN A 13 6.32 -54.37 -40.38
C GLN A 13 7.36 -55.49 -40.71
N ALA A 14 7.63 -56.35 -39.71
CA ALA A 14 8.35 -57.64 -39.71
C ALA A 14 9.79 -57.54 -39.15
N ALA A 15 10.06 -58.01 -37.92
CA ALA A 15 10.07 -59.41 -37.44
C ALA A 15 11.14 -60.22 -38.21
N ASP A 16 12.09 -60.90 -37.58
CA ASP A 16 11.85 -61.95 -36.60
C ASP A 16 13.11 -62.29 -35.75
N THR A 17 12.83 -62.93 -34.61
CA THR A 17 13.55 -63.93 -33.77
C THR A 17 14.99 -64.39 -34.16
N ASP A 18 15.89 -64.84 -33.27
CA ASP A 18 15.71 -65.91 -32.28
C ASP A 18 16.93 -66.13 -31.33
N SER A 19 16.63 -66.72 -30.17
CA SER A 19 17.33 -67.65 -29.24
C SER A 19 18.86 -67.74 -29.02
N SER A 20 19.26 -67.79 -27.73
CA SER A 20 19.82 -68.98 -27.02
C SER A 20 20.44 -68.55 -25.67
N LYS A 21 19.79 -68.83 -24.52
CA LYS A 21 19.88 -70.02 -23.63
C LYS A 21 21.25 -70.28 -22.98
N THR A 22 21.26 -70.24 -21.63
CA THR A 22 21.64 -71.42 -20.82
C THR A 22 21.04 -71.36 -19.41
N GLU A 23 20.22 -72.37 -19.12
CA GLU A 23 19.76 -72.94 -17.84
C GLU A 23 20.94 -73.62 -17.11
N ALA A 24 20.97 -74.07 -15.86
CA ALA A 24 20.15 -74.03 -14.64
C ALA A 24 20.95 -74.77 -13.55
N ALA A 25 20.65 -74.54 -12.26
CA ALA A 25 20.67 -75.59 -11.24
C ALA A 25 19.96 -75.11 -9.96
N ALA A 26 18.85 -75.77 -9.63
CA ALA A 26 18.09 -75.61 -8.41
C ALA A 26 18.59 -76.60 -7.33
N GLN A 27 18.65 -76.17 -6.07
CA GLN A 27 18.52 -77.02 -4.90
C GLN A 27 17.72 -76.30 -3.82
N GLU A 28 16.76 -77.01 -3.24
CA GLU A 28 15.84 -76.58 -2.17
C GLU A 28 16.21 -77.34 -0.85
N PRO A 29 15.53 -77.12 0.29
CA PRO A 29 15.85 -76.15 1.33
C PRO A 29 16.44 -76.78 2.62
N ALA A 30 17.18 -76.00 3.42
CA ALA A 30 17.60 -76.40 4.77
C ALA A 30 17.11 -75.40 5.83
N ALA A 31 16.23 -75.89 6.71
CA ALA A 31 15.79 -75.19 7.91
C ALA A 31 16.83 -75.27 9.02
N ARG A 32 17.18 -74.13 9.64
CA ARG A 32 17.37 -73.92 11.11
C ARG A 32 18.21 -72.66 11.39
N GLY A 33 17.75 -71.87 12.36
CA GLY A 33 18.59 -70.91 13.10
C GLY A 33 18.01 -69.52 13.28
N ARG A 34 16.96 -69.38 14.12
CA ARG A 34 16.44 -68.07 14.54
C ARG A 34 17.43 -67.43 15.52
N GLY A 35 18.38 -66.65 14.99
CA GLY A 35 19.27 -65.79 15.77
C GLY A 35 18.51 -64.66 16.43
N LYS A 36 18.59 -64.59 17.76
CA LYS A 36 17.90 -63.61 18.62
C LYS A 36 18.54 -62.22 18.41
N ARG A 37 17.86 -61.34 17.68
CA ARG A 37 18.25 -59.93 17.55
C ARG A 37 17.96 -59.22 18.88
N THR A 38 19.00 -58.83 19.61
CA THR A 38 18.89 -57.96 20.79
C THR A 38 18.34 -56.60 20.35
N LYS A 39 17.23 -56.17 20.95
CA LYS A 39 16.68 -54.82 20.75
C LYS A 39 17.65 -53.81 21.35
N ALA A 40 18.23 -52.95 20.51
CA ALA A 40 18.87 -51.73 20.99
C ALA A 40 17.81 -50.82 21.64
N ALA A 41 18.18 -50.18 22.74
CA ALA A 41 17.31 -49.24 23.45
C ALA A 41 16.82 -48.13 22.49
N PRO A 42 15.55 -47.68 22.61
CA PRO A 42 15.05 -46.61 21.77
C PRO A 42 15.88 -45.35 22.03
N LYS A 43 16.46 -44.77 20.97
CA LYS A 43 17.07 -43.44 21.05
C LYS A 43 16.03 -42.48 21.61
N PRO A 44 16.40 -41.56 22.53
CA PRO A 44 15.48 -40.54 23.00
C PRO A 44 14.90 -39.82 21.78
N LYS A 45 13.57 -39.71 21.72
CA LYS A 45 12.90 -38.93 20.68
C LYS A 45 13.49 -37.52 20.74
N PRO A 46 13.92 -36.92 19.61
CA PRO A 46 14.24 -35.51 19.63
C PRO A 46 13.00 -34.79 20.15
N GLU A 47 13.17 -33.94 21.16
CA GLU A 47 12.12 -33.02 21.58
C GLU A 47 11.66 -32.30 20.32
N THR A 48 10.43 -32.59 19.90
CA THR A 48 9.79 -31.84 18.83
C THR A 48 9.83 -30.39 19.25
N GLN A 49 10.68 -29.60 18.61
CA GLN A 49 10.63 -28.14 18.71
C GLN A 49 9.19 -27.75 18.40
N TYR A 50 8.47 -27.34 19.44
CA TYR A 50 7.13 -26.82 19.31
C TYR A 50 7.29 -25.44 18.70
N PHE A 51 7.18 -25.34 17.38
CA PHE A 51 7.00 -24.06 16.74
C PHE A 51 5.63 -23.54 17.15
N PRO A 52 5.54 -22.31 17.68
CA PRO A 52 4.23 -21.71 17.94
C PRO A 52 3.37 -21.81 16.68
N GLU A 53 2.13 -22.27 16.82
CA GLU A 53 1.18 -22.23 15.72
C GLU A 53 1.02 -20.77 15.30
N LYS A 54 1.22 -20.50 14.00
CA LYS A 54 1.05 -19.17 13.45
C LYS A 54 -0.41 -18.76 13.60
N ARG A 55 -0.65 -17.57 14.15
CA ARG A 55 -2.00 -17.03 14.32
C ARG A 55 -2.59 -16.78 12.93
N ASN A 56 -3.87 -17.09 12.73
CA ASN A 56 -4.49 -17.14 11.40
C ASN A 56 -4.34 -15.82 10.59
N LEU A 57 -4.31 -14.68 11.29
CA LEU A 57 -4.18 -13.33 10.73
C LEU A 57 -2.80 -12.68 10.96
N GLU A 58 -1.80 -13.44 11.42
CA GLU A 58 -0.48 -12.92 11.83
C GLU A 58 0.22 -12.08 10.75
N ASP A 59 0.06 -12.45 9.48
CA ASP A 59 0.69 -11.77 8.34
C ASP A 59 -0.23 -10.73 7.65
N LEU A 60 -1.39 -10.44 8.22
CA LEU A 60 -2.34 -9.48 7.64
C LEU A 60 -1.70 -8.11 7.46
N TRP A 61 -0.98 -7.60 8.47
CA TRP A 61 -0.31 -6.31 8.39
C TRP A 61 0.78 -6.29 7.30
N LEU A 62 1.47 -7.41 7.07
CA LEU A 62 2.47 -7.57 6.01
C LEU A 62 1.84 -7.59 4.61
N SER A 63 0.58 -8.04 4.52
CA SER A 63 -0.16 -8.06 3.26
C SER A 63 -0.67 -6.68 2.83
N ALA A 64 -0.75 -5.73 3.77
CA ALA A 64 -1.09 -4.33 3.49
C ALA A 64 0.18 -3.59 3.02
N PHE A 65 0.20 -3.16 1.76
CA PHE A 65 1.36 -2.44 1.23
C PHE A 65 1.58 -1.12 1.99
N PRO A 66 2.82 -0.80 2.42
CA PRO A 66 3.13 0.44 3.12
C PRO A 66 3.18 1.60 2.11
N VAL A 67 2.02 2.23 1.88
CA VAL A 67 1.85 3.27 0.87
C VAL A 67 2.60 4.54 1.31
N GLY A 68 3.35 5.15 0.39
CA GLY A 68 4.13 6.35 0.67
C GLY A 68 5.46 6.08 1.39
N THR A 69 5.81 4.81 1.64
CA THR A 69 7.15 4.46 2.13
C THR A 69 8.12 4.33 0.98
N GLU A 70 9.25 5.03 1.08
CA GLU A 70 10.35 4.90 0.13
C GLU A 70 10.80 3.44 -0.02
N TRP A 71 11.02 3.01 -1.26
CA TRP A 71 11.37 1.62 -1.56
C TRP A 71 12.63 1.11 -0.86
N GLU A 72 13.57 2.00 -0.57
CA GLU A 72 14.80 1.69 0.15
C GLU A 72 14.58 1.44 1.64
N ASN A 73 13.48 1.97 2.17
CA ASN A 73 13.10 1.94 3.56
C ASN A 73 12.11 0.81 3.89
N ILE A 74 11.44 0.22 2.89
CA ILE A 74 10.48 -0.89 3.10
C ILE A 74 11.10 -2.08 3.86
N ASP A 75 12.35 -2.44 3.56
CA ASP A 75 13.01 -3.54 4.28
C ASP A 75 13.32 -3.20 5.74
N LYS A 76 13.58 -1.92 6.03
CA LYS A 76 13.88 -1.44 7.40
C LYS A 76 12.67 -1.56 8.32
N ILE A 77 11.44 -1.57 7.79
CA ILE A 77 10.22 -1.83 8.57
C ILE A 77 10.33 -3.20 9.28
N LYS A 78 10.98 -4.17 8.64
CA LYS A 78 11.13 -5.55 9.15
C LYS A 78 12.35 -5.72 10.07
N GLU A 79 13.02 -4.64 10.43
CA GLU A 79 14.13 -4.69 11.39
C GLU A 79 13.63 -5.21 12.76
N PHE A 80 12.40 -4.86 13.13
CA PHE A 80 11.76 -5.32 14.35
C PHE A 80 10.64 -6.31 14.06
N ASN A 81 10.43 -7.24 14.98
CA ASN A 81 9.32 -8.20 14.92
C ASN A 81 8.03 -7.57 15.46
N TRP A 82 7.46 -6.64 14.70
CA TRP A 82 6.25 -5.92 15.09
C TRP A 82 5.07 -6.87 15.32
N ASN A 83 4.37 -6.66 16.42
CA ASN A 83 3.20 -7.45 16.80
C ASN A 83 1.91 -6.66 16.56
N PHE A 84 1.01 -7.20 15.75
CA PHE A 84 -0.31 -6.62 15.43
C PHE A 84 -1.47 -7.47 15.97
N GLU A 85 -1.30 -8.14 17.11
CA GLU A 85 -2.35 -8.92 17.77
C GLU A 85 -3.61 -8.09 18.07
N ASN A 86 -3.47 -6.78 18.30
CA ASN A 86 -4.61 -5.87 18.44
C ASN A 86 -5.46 -5.77 17.15
N LEU A 87 -4.83 -5.76 15.97
CA LEU A 87 -5.52 -5.79 14.68
C LEU A 87 -6.23 -7.13 14.47
N GLU A 88 -5.55 -8.23 14.79
CA GLU A 88 -6.09 -9.58 14.65
C GLU A 88 -7.32 -9.77 15.55
N LYS A 89 -7.20 -9.43 16.84
CA LYS A 89 -8.32 -9.46 17.80
C LYS A 89 -9.49 -8.58 17.40
N ALA A 90 -9.24 -7.45 16.73
CA ALA A 90 -10.33 -6.60 16.26
C ALA A 90 -11.14 -7.27 15.13
N LEU A 91 -10.52 -8.15 14.36
CA LEU A 91 -11.11 -8.84 13.20
C LEU A 91 -11.58 -10.27 13.51
N GLU A 92 -11.19 -10.84 14.65
CA GLU A 92 -11.62 -12.15 15.15
C GLU A 92 -12.91 -12.09 15.98
N GLU A 93 -13.49 -13.24 16.31
CA GLU A 93 -14.76 -13.33 17.04
C GLU A 93 -14.74 -12.53 18.36
N GLY A 94 -15.70 -11.62 18.53
CA GLY A 94 -15.77 -10.69 19.66
C GLY A 94 -15.07 -9.35 19.44
N GLY A 95 -14.31 -9.19 18.36
CA GLY A 95 -13.69 -7.93 17.95
C GLY A 95 -14.66 -6.92 17.34
N GLU A 96 -14.32 -5.63 17.38
CA GLU A 96 -15.18 -4.54 16.89
C GLU A 96 -15.39 -4.54 15.36
N LEU A 97 -14.45 -5.13 14.62
CA LEU A 97 -14.47 -5.26 13.16
C LEU A 97 -14.90 -6.66 12.71
N TYR A 98 -15.21 -7.57 13.64
CA TYR A 98 -15.61 -8.93 13.32
C TYR A 98 -16.86 -8.97 12.42
N GLY A 99 -16.78 -9.74 11.33
CA GLY A 99 -17.87 -9.92 10.39
C GLY A 99 -18.20 -8.72 9.50
N LYS A 100 -17.50 -7.59 9.67
CA LYS A 100 -17.64 -6.41 8.82
C LYS A 100 -16.78 -6.51 7.56
N THR A 101 -17.10 -5.70 6.56
CA THR A 101 -16.24 -5.52 5.39
C THR A 101 -15.21 -4.45 5.71
N VAL A 102 -13.93 -4.80 5.62
CA VAL A 102 -12.83 -3.95 6.07
C VAL A 102 -11.78 -3.84 4.97
N TYR A 103 -11.36 -2.60 4.69
CA TYR A 103 -10.30 -2.28 3.74
C TYR A 103 -9.08 -1.76 4.50
N LEU A 104 -7.93 -2.40 4.33
CA LEU A 104 -6.71 -2.12 5.08
C LEU A 104 -5.61 -1.58 4.17
N PHE A 105 -4.94 -0.52 4.59
CA PHE A 105 -3.71 -0.08 3.94
C PHE A 105 -2.62 0.17 4.99
N GLY A 106 -1.37 -0.10 4.59
CA GLY A 106 -0.21 0.18 5.41
C GLY A 106 0.30 1.59 5.17
N SER A 107 0.92 2.15 6.20
CA SER A 107 1.74 3.36 6.15
C SER A 107 2.95 3.18 7.06
N THR A 108 3.91 4.09 6.98
CA THR A 108 5.04 4.15 7.91
C THR A 108 5.20 5.53 8.51
N GLU A 109 5.48 5.58 9.81
CA GLU A 109 5.74 6.82 10.52
C GLU A 109 7.17 6.81 11.06
N PRO A 110 8.07 7.64 10.51
CA PRO A 110 9.43 7.79 11.03
C PRO A 110 9.39 8.53 12.36
N GLN A 111 9.96 7.94 13.41
CA GLN A 111 10.06 8.54 14.74
C GLN A 111 11.46 8.35 15.31
N LEU A 112 11.95 9.34 16.06
CA LEU A 112 13.18 9.21 16.82
C LEU A 112 12.85 8.52 18.15
N LEU A 113 13.29 7.27 18.32
CA LEU A 113 13.01 6.46 19.50
C LEU A 113 14.31 6.02 20.17
N ASP A 114 14.24 5.77 21.48
CA ASP A 114 15.30 5.07 22.20
C ASP A 114 15.20 3.58 21.92
N VAL A 115 16.27 3.01 21.36
CA VAL A 115 16.40 1.58 21.10
C VAL A 115 17.66 1.11 21.81
N ASN A 116 17.48 0.37 22.91
CA ASN A 116 18.59 -0.15 23.73
C ASN A 116 19.54 0.94 24.26
N GLY A 117 19.03 2.14 24.57
CA GLY A 117 19.82 3.28 25.07
C GLY A 117 20.44 4.15 23.97
N GLU A 118 20.14 3.89 22.69
CA GLU A 118 20.57 4.71 21.57
C GLU A 118 19.37 5.37 20.88
N SER A 119 19.46 6.68 20.61
CA SER A 119 18.46 7.39 19.82
C SER A 119 18.57 7.02 18.34
N LYS A 120 17.57 6.32 17.82
CA LYS A 120 17.51 5.84 16.43
C LYS A 120 16.22 6.26 15.74
N ILE A 121 16.32 6.61 14.46
CA ILE A 121 15.13 6.80 13.61
C ILE A 121 14.56 5.42 13.27
N VAL A 122 13.36 5.16 13.76
CA VAL A 122 12.61 3.91 13.56
C VAL A 122 11.43 4.20 12.64
N LEU A 123 11.24 3.37 11.63
CA LEU A 123 10.08 3.41 10.75
C LEU A 123 8.99 2.51 11.32
N ILE A 124 8.05 3.10 12.03
CA ILE A 124 6.97 2.36 12.68
C ILE A 124 5.93 2.01 11.61
N PRO A 125 5.63 0.72 11.35
CA PRO A 125 4.51 0.36 10.51
C PRO A 125 3.21 0.71 11.20
N VAL A 126 2.28 1.25 10.45
CA VAL A 126 0.93 1.55 10.92
C VAL A 126 -0.05 0.94 9.92
N VAL A 127 -1.10 0.31 10.44
CA VAL A 127 -2.18 -0.24 9.61
C VAL A 127 -3.44 0.58 9.84
N ILE A 128 -4.03 1.07 8.76
CA ILE A 128 -5.31 1.75 8.79
C ILE A 128 -6.36 0.77 8.30
N ALA A 129 -7.39 0.53 9.12
CA ALA A 129 -8.54 -0.25 8.75
C ALA A 129 -9.75 0.68 8.56
N VAL A 130 -10.44 0.48 7.43
CA VAL A 130 -11.61 1.26 7.04
C VAL A 130 -12.83 0.33 7.07
N ASP A 131 -13.73 0.57 8.01
CA ASP A 131 -15.02 -0.12 8.13
C ASP A 131 -15.98 0.47 7.10
N CYS A 132 -16.17 -0.23 5.99
CA CYS A 132 -17.05 0.18 4.90
C CYS A 132 -17.48 -1.04 4.08
N PRO A 133 -18.76 -1.16 3.68
CA PRO A 133 -19.21 -2.22 2.76
C PRO A 133 -18.60 -2.13 1.36
N PHE A 134 -18.11 -0.97 0.95
CA PHE A 134 -17.55 -0.69 -0.38
C PHE A 134 -16.11 -0.18 -0.27
N PRO A 135 -15.27 -0.35 -1.31
CA PRO A 135 -13.93 0.18 -1.29
C PRO A 135 -13.99 1.71 -1.14
N PRO A 136 -13.17 2.31 -0.24
CA PRO A 136 -13.26 3.74 0.05
C PRO A 136 -12.89 4.62 -1.16
N SER A 137 -12.00 4.13 -2.02
CA SER A 137 -11.69 4.74 -3.31
C SER A 137 -10.90 3.79 -4.20
N ASP A 138 -10.90 4.03 -5.51
CA ASP A 138 -10.02 3.41 -6.49
C ASP A 138 -8.90 4.35 -6.96
N LYS A 139 -8.66 5.45 -6.24
CA LYS A 139 -7.67 6.48 -6.58
C LYS A 139 -6.56 6.59 -5.53
N ILE A 140 -5.47 7.23 -5.94
CA ILE A 140 -4.29 7.56 -5.14
C ILE A 140 -4.00 9.04 -5.33
N GLY A 141 -3.76 9.72 -4.23
CA GLY A 141 -3.23 11.07 -4.25
C GLY A 141 -1.70 11.04 -4.31
N ILE A 142 -1.11 11.96 -5.07
CA ILE A 142 0.34 12.15 -5.13
C ILE A 142 0.61 13.58 -4.73
N ASN A 143 1.28 13.76 -3.59
CA ASN A 143 1.64 15.07 -3.08
C ASN A 143 3.13 15.13 -2.77
N SER A 144 3.86 16.00 -3.48
CA SER A 144 5.29 16.21 -3.28
C SER A 144 5.52 17.67 -2.96
N VAL A 145 6.35 17.97 -1.95
CA VAL A 145 6.74 19.34 -1.58
C VAL A 145 7.34 20.11 -2.78
N GLN A 146 7.88 19.40 -3.78
CA GLN A 146 8.49 19.99 -4.97
C GLN A 146 7.51 20.17 -6.14
N ARG A 147 6.24 19.79 -6.01
CA ARG A 147 5.24 19.87 -7.08
C ARG A 147 4.24 20.98 -6.76
N GLU A 148 4.01 21.84 -7.75
CA GLU A 148 3.02 22.93 -7.67
C GLU A 148 1.59 22.45 -7.42
N ASN A 149 1.26 21.21 -7.83
CA ASN A 149 -0.10 20.70 -7.75
C ASN A 149 -0.18 19.24 -7.26
N GLU A 150 -1.21 19.00 -6.44
CA GLU A 150 -1.67 17.68 -6.06
C GLU A 150 -2.23 16.93 -7.28
N GLU A 151 -1.83 15.68 -7.46
CA GLU A 151 -2.28 14.84 -8.57
C GLU A 151 -3.09 13.65 -8.03
N ILE A 152 -4.38 13.55 -8.38
CA ILE A 152 -5.21 12.38 -8.06
C ILE A 152 -5.26 11.45 -9.27
N VAL A 153 -4.71 10.23 -9.14
CA VAL A 153 -4.62 9.23 -10.22
C VAL A 153 -5.36 7.93 -9.87
N PRO A 154 -5.83 7.15 -10.85
CA PRO A 154 -6.35 5.80 -10.58
C PRO A 154 -5.29 4.87 -9.96
N MET A 155 -5.65 4.07 -8.95
CA MET A 155 -4.77 3.07 -8.30
C MET A 155 -4.11 2.14 -9.33
N LYS A 156 -4.85 1.73 -10.36
CA LYS A 156 -4.34 0.88 -11.45
C LYS A 156 -3.15 1.51 -12.16
N ALA A 157 -3.14 2.83 -12.33
CA ALA A 157 -2.01 3.55 -12.91
C ALA A 157 -0.76 3.39 -12.05
N MET A 158 -0.89 3.22 -10.73
CA MET A 158 0.18 2.96 -9.77
C MET A 158 0.42 1.45 -9.51
N LYS A 159 -0.20 0.55 -10.28
CA LYS A 159 -0.15 -0.91 -10.06
C LYS A 159 -0.67 -1.33 -8.67
N MET A 160 -1.60 -0.55 -8.13
CA MET A 160 -2.26 -0.79 -6.85
C MET A 160 -3.71 -1.22 -7.06
N ALA A 161 -4.25 -1.98 -6.13
CA ALA A 161 -5.66 -2.35 -6.06
C ALA A 161 -6.02 -2.87 -4.67
N TRP A 162 -7.30 -2.83 -4.30
CA TRP A 162 -7.83 -3.60 -3.19
C TRP A 162 -7.84 -5.08 -3.58
N VAL A 163 -7.18 -5.91 -2.78
CA VAL A 163 -7.04 -7.35 -3.01
C VAL A 163 -7.64 -8.07 -1.81
N PRO A 164 -8.45 -9.12 -2.02
CA PRO A 164 -8.96 -9.94 -0.92
C PRO A 164 -7.80 -10.55 -0.14
N TYR A 165 -7.81 -10.38 1.18
CA TYR A 165 -6.89 -11.08 2.06
C TYR A 165 -7.41 -12.50 2.34
N VAL A 166 -6.51 -13.47 2.26
CA VAL A 166 -6.78 -14.88 2.55
C VAL A 166 -6.06 -15.25 3.86
N PRO A 167 -6.82 -15.52 4.95
CA PRO A 167 -6.27 -16.01 6.21
C PRO A 167 -5.41 -17.26 6.02
N LEU A 168 -4.41 -17.46 6.87
CA LEU A 168 -3.41 -18.52 6.70
C LEU A 168 -4.04 -19.92 6.61
N GLU A 169 -5.05 -20.19 7.43
CA GLU A 169 -5.77 -21.48 7.46
C GLU A 169 -6.52 -21.75 6.14
N ASP A 170 -6.94 -20.69 5.45
CA ASP A 170 -7.76 -20.75 4.24
C ASP A 170 -6.95 -20.80 2.94
N ARG A 171 -5.62 -20.62 2.98
CA ARG A 171 -4.79 -20.52 1.75
C ARG A 171 -4.72 -21.81 0.94
N LEU A 172 -4.98 -22.95 1.57
CA LEU A 172 -5.02 -24.25 0.89
C LEU A 172 -6.40 -24.53 0.29
N SER A 173 -7.41 -23.74 0.64
CA SER A 173 -8.77 -23.85 0.11
C SER A 173 -8.87 -23.26 -1.30
N ARG A 174 -9.85 -23.73 -2.08
CA ARG A 174 -10.08 -23.19 -3.44
C ARG A 174 -10.49 -21.71 -3.33
N ILE A 175 -9.66 -20.83 -3.90
CA ILE A 175 -9.82 -19.36 -3.85
C ILE A 175 -11.24 -18.91 -4.26
N ASP A 176 -11.84 -19.58 -5.26
CA ASP A 176 -13.18 -19.24 -5.76
C ASP A 176 -14.33 -19.44 -4.74
N SER A 177 -14.08 -20.17 -3.65
CA SER A 177 -15.05 -20.39 -2.58
C SER A 177 -14.86 -19.48 -1.36
N LEU A 178 -13.79 -18.68 -1.33
CA LEU A 178 -13.45 -17.83 -0.20
C LEU A 178 -14.30 -16.56 -0.21
N LYS A 179 -15.21 -16.45 0.76
CA LYS A 179 -15.97 -15.23 1.04
C LYS A 179 -15.25 -14.39 2.09
N THR A 180 -14.06 -13.88 1.75
CA THR A 180 -13.39 -12.94 2.66
C THR A 180 -14.11 -11.59 2.67
N LYS A 181 -14.11 -10.94 3.83
CA LYS A 181 -14.58 -9.56 4.01
C LYS A 181 -13.42 -8.60 4.30
N ILE A 182 -12.19 -9.11 4.28
CA ILE A 182 -10.98 -8.36 4.57
C ILE A 182 -10.25 -8.13 3.24
N PHE A 183 -9.98 -6.87 2.94
CA PHE A 183 -9.27 -6.48 1.72
C PHE A 183 -8.06 -5.65 2.11
N THR A 184 -6.92 -5.88 1.48
CA THR A 184 -5.73 -5.06 1.67
C THR A 184 -5.38 -4.30 0.40
N LEU A 185 -4.85 -3.08 0.55
CA LEU A 185 -4.28 -2.34 -0.57
C LEU A 185 -2.95 -3.00 -0.94
N GLY A 186 -2.95 -3.71 -2.07
CA GLY A 186 -1.78 -4.38 -2.61
C GLY A 186 -1.09 -3.53 -3.67
N CYS A 187 0.22 -3.73 -3.85
CA CYS A 187 1.00 -3.15 -4.94
C CYS A 187 1.76 -4.27 -5.68
N THR A 188 1.53 -4.37 -6.99
CA THR A 188 2.18 -5.39 -7.84
C THR A 188 3.49 -4.89 -8.47
N GLN A 189 3.86 -3.64 -8.24
CA GLN A 189 5.14 -3.08 -8.69
C GLN A 189 6.30 -3.75 -7.95
N ARG A 190 7.19 -4.41 -8.69
CA ARG A 190 8.38 -5.07 -8.11
C ARG A 190 9.51 -4.07 -7.94
N ARG A 191 10.27 -4.17 -6.83
CA ARG A 191 11.45 -3.34 -6.57
C ARG A 191 12.51 -3.43 -7.66
N SER A 192 12.76 -4.62 -8.20
CA SER A 192 13.71 -4.81 -9.31
C SER A 192 13.30 -4.07 -10.59
N ALA A 193 12.01 -3.96 -10.85
CA ALA A 193 11.48 -3.27 -12.02
C ALA A 193 11.54 -1.73 -11.89
N LEU A 194 11.78 -1.19 -10.70
CA LEU A 194 11.94 0.26 -10.49
C LEU A 194 13.19 0.81 -11.17
N LYS A 195 14.25 0.00 -11.29
CA LYS A 195 15.51 0.38 -11.96
C LYS A 195 15.33 0.75 -13.43
N HIS A 196 14.20 0.36 -14.02
CA HIS A 196 13.85 0.64 -15.42
C HIS A 196 12.81 1.75 -15.56
N LEU A 197 12.37 2.36 -14.46
CA LEU A 197 11.44 3.49 -14.47
C LEU A 197 12.21 4.81 -14.40
N LYS A 198 11.63 5.87 -14.96
CA LYS A 198 12.14 7.23 -14.80
C LYS A 198 12.10 7.65 -13.32
N THR A 199 13.06 8.44 -12.87
CA THR A 199 13.15 8.92 -11.48
C THR A 199 11.86 9.59 -11.00
N GLU A 200 11.26 10.46 -11.83
CA GLU A 200 9.97 11.11 -11.53
C GLU A 200 8.86 10.09 -11.24
N ARG A 201 8.86 8.96 -11.96
CA ARG A 201 7.87 7.92 -11.80
C ARG A 201 8.12 7.10 -10.53
N VAL A 202 9.38 6.90 -10.15
CA VAL A 202 9.73 6.25 -8.88
C VAL A 202 9.30 7.13 -7.71
N LYS A 203 9.62 8.44 -7.76
CA LYS A 203 9.20 9.42 -6.75
C LYS A 203 7.69 9.45 -6.50
N LYS A 204 6.87 9.17 -7.51
CA LYS A 204 5.41 9.07 -7.33
C LYS A 204 5.01 8.00 -6.29
N PHE A 205 5.79 6.94 -6.09
CA PHE A 205 5.52 5.92 -5.07
C PHE A 205 5.90 6.40 -3.67
N ASP A 206 6.93 7.23 -3.56
CA ASP A 206 7.38 7.78 -2.27
C ASP A 206 6.40 8.84 -1.75
N TYR A 207 5.70 9.54 -2.65
CA TYR A 207 4.76 10.61 -2.35
C TYR A 207 3.27 10.22 -2.47
N CYS A 208 2.99 8.94 -2.69
CA CYS A 208 1.62 8.49 -2.84
C CYS A 208 0.93 8.30 -1.49
N MET A 209 -0.35 8.64 -1.43
CA MET A 209 -1.22 8.42 -0.29
C MET A 209 -2.55 7.84 -0.78
N PRO A 210 -3.16 6.88 -0.04
CA PRO A 210 -4.51 6.44 -0.36
C PRO A 210 -5.45 7.62 -0.37
N TYR A 211 -6.18 7.78 -1.47
CA TYR A 211 -7.16 8.84 -1.62
C TYR A 211 -8.52 8.37 -1.09
N TYR A 212 -9.24 9.28 -0.46
CA TYR A 212 -10.65 9.15 -0.15
C TYR A 212 -11.26 10.52 -0.43
N MET A 213 -12.43 10.56 -1.07
CA MET A 213 -13.15 11.80 -1.28
C MET A 213 -14.17 11.95 -0.16
N PRO A 214 -13.94 12.78 0.87
CA PRO A 214 -14.91 12.94 1.94
C PRO A 214 -16.16 13.62 1.40
N LEU A 215 -17.32 13.28 1.97
CA LEU A 215 -18.58 13.91 1.59
C LEU A 215 -18.64 15.39 2.02
N GLN A 216 -17.97 15.73 3.13
CA GLN A 216 -17.81 17.11 3.57
C GLN A 216 -16.49 17.71 3.06
N PRO A 217 -16.47 18.97 2.60
CA PRO A 217 -15.25 19.62 2.14
C PRO A 217 -14.17 19.55 3.21
N LEU A 218 -12.94 19.37 2.74
CA LEU A 218 -11.80 19.64 3.58
C LEU A 218 -11.85 21.15 3.87
N GLU A 219 -11.83 21.55 5.14
CA GLU A 219 -11.74 22.96 5.55
C GLU A 219 -10.53 23.67 4.90
N GLU A 220 -9.51 22.90 4.51
CA GLU A 220 -8.34 23.32 3.73
C GLU A 220 -8.62 23.58 2.23
N GLU A 221 -9.88 23.55 1.76
CA GLU A 221 -10.26 24.04 0.41
C GLU A 221 -10.10 25.59 0.26
N GLY A 222 -9.42 26.24 1.22
CA GLY A 222 -9.04 27.65 1.25
C GLY A 222 -7.54 27.89 1.08
N ASP A 223 -6.82 27.00 0.39
CA ASP A 223 -5.45 27.31 -0.06
C ASP A 223 -5.49 28.50 -1.04
N THR A 224 -5.14 29.67 -0.51
CA THR A 224 -5.14 30.98 -1.19
C THR A 224 -3.78 31.34 -1.75
N THR A 225 -2.82 30.42 -1.65
CA THR A 225 -1.47 30.60 -2.17
C THR A 225 -1.38 30.07 -3.59
N ILE A 226 -0.81 30.86 -4.49
CA ILE A 226 -0.31 30.38 -5.78
C ILE A 226 1.21 30.26 -5.73
N ASN A 227 1.73 29.12 -6.18
CA ASN A 227 3.12 29.00 -6.62
C ASN A 227 3.20 29.48 -8.06
N PHE A 228 4.15 30.37 -8.38
CA PHE A 228 4.30 30.90 -9.73
C PHE A 228 5.75 30.98 -10.19
N LEU A 229 5.92 30.91 -11.51
CA LEU A 229 7.17 31.13 -12.21
C LEU A 229 6.99 32.31 -13.16
N TYR A 230 7.56 33.47 -12.82
CA TYR A 230 7.53 34.65 -13.70
C TYR A 230 8.72 34.61 -14.68
N PRO A 231 8.49 34.75 -16.00
CA PRO A 231 9.49 34.51 -17.04
C PRO A 231 10.45 35.71 -17.24
N LEU A 232 11.25 36.02 -16.22
CA LEU A 232 12.41 36.92 -16.29
C LEU A 232 13.71 36.14 -16.52
N GLU A 233 14.80 36.84 -16.81
CA GLU A 233 16.15 36.29 -16.80
C GLU A 233 16.99 37.01 -15.72
N PRO A 234 17.24 36.38 -14.54
CA PRO A 234 16.76 35.05 -14.12
C PRO A 234 15.27 35.03 -13.75
N PRO A 235 14.59 33.86 -13.82
CA PRO A 235 13.16 33.77 -13.52
C PRO A 235 12.90 33.94 -12.03
N ILE A 236 11.75 34.52 -11.70
CA ILE A 236 11.28 34.62 -10.32
C ILE A 236 10.42 33.40 -10.02
N VAL A 237 10.80 32.63 -9.00
CA VAL A 237 10.03 31.49 -8.47
C VAL A 237 9.57 31.88 -7.07
N ASP A 238 8.27 32.02 -6.86
CA ASP A 238 7.77 32.41 -5.55
C ASP A 238 6.31 32.02 -5.29
N GLU A 239 5.88 32.30 -4.07
CA GLU A 239 4.54 32.08 -3.55
C GLU A 239 3.82 33.43 -3.37
N PHE A 240 2.53 33.48 -3.69
CA PHE A 240 1.68 34.67 -3.47
C PHE A 240 0.33 34.25 -2.92
N ASP A 241 -0.03 34.74 -1.74
CA ASP A 241 -1.30 34.49 -1.09
C ASP A 241 -2.27 35.64 -1.38
N TRP A 242 -3.29 35.40 -2.21
CA TRP A 242 -4.20 36.49 -2.61
C TRP A 242 -5.17 36.96 -1.52
N GLU A 243 -5.22 36.30 -0.35
CA GLU A 243 -5.97 36.78 0.82
C GLU A 243 -5.08 37.57 1.79
N MET A 244 -3.79 37.25 1.86
CA MET A 244 -2.85 37.86 2.80
C MET A 244 -1.96 38.94 2.16
N ASP A 245 -1.63 38.78 0.89
CA ASP A 245 -0.73 39.64 0.14
C ASP A 245 -1.51 40.66 -0.71
N ASP A 246 -1.05 41.91 -0.67
CA ASP A 246 -1.48 42.94 -1.61
C ASP A 246 -0.59 42.92 -2.87
N TYR A 247 -1.22 43.03 -4.05
CA TYR A 247 -0.51 42.97 -5.33
C TYR A 247 0.49 44.12 -5.50
N GLU A 248 0.19 45.31 -4.98
CA GLU A 248 1.06 46.47 -5.08
C GLU A 248 2.26 46.31 -4.15
N ASP A 249 1.99 46.04 -2.86
CA ASP A 249 3.03 45.88 -1.84
C ASP A 249 3.99 44.73 -2.19
N PHE A 250 3.46 43.60 -2.67
CA PHE A 250 4.27 42.47 -3.09
C PHE A 250 5.16 42.81 -4.30
N ALA A 251 4.62 43.52 -5.30
CA ALA A 251 5.41 43.95 -6.46
C ALA A 251 6.47 45.02 -6.07
N ASP A 252 6.12 45.96 -5.21
CA ASP A 252 7.04 46.98 -4.68
C ASP A 252 8.20 46.36 -3.93
N GLN A 253 7.93 45.37 -3.08
CA GLN A 253 8.98 44.64 -2.37
C GLN A 253 9.96 43.99 -3.35
N ARG A 254 9.46 43.38 -4.42
CA ARG A 254 10.31 42.75 -5.46
C ARG A 254 11.18 43.74 -6.20
N VAL A 255 10.65 44.94 -6.46
CA VAL A 255 11.44 46.00 -7.09
C VAL A 255 12.51 46.52 -6.14
N GLN A 256 12.16 46.74 -4.86
CA GLN A 256 13.10 47.21 -3.83
C GLN A 256 14.25 46.23 -3.59
N GLU A 257 13.96 44.92 -3.63
CA GLU A 257 14.95 43.85 -3.51
C GLU A 257 15.80 43.68 -4.79
N GLY A 258 15.49 44.41 -5.87
CA GLY A 258 16.17 44.33 -7.16
C GLY A 258 15.86 43.06 -7.95
N GLY A 259 14.84 42.30 -7.56
CA GLY A 259 14.39 41.08 -8.24
C GLY A 259 13.44 41.34 -9.42
N LEU A 260 12.83 42.53 -9.48
CA LEU A 260 11.89 42.93 -10.52
C LEU A 260 12.27 44.34 -11.05
N PRO A 261 12.46 44.53 -12.37
CA PRO A 261 12.61 45.86 -12.94
C PRO A 261 11.34 46.72 -12.76
N GLU A 262 11.50 48.01 -12.48
CA GLU A 262 10.37 48.94 -12.28
C GLU A 262 9.41 48.98 -13.48
N ASP A 263 9.95 48.89 -14.71
CA ASP A 263 9.18 48.88 -15.95
C ASP A 263 8.37 47.58 -16.18
N GLU A 264 8.73 46.50 -15.48
CA GLU A 264 8.03 45.22 -15.48
C GLU A 264 6.97 45.12 -14.37
N LYS A 265 6.92 46.08 -13.43
CA LYS A 265 6.03 46.04 -12.25
C LYS A 265 4.56 45.83 -12.61
N GLU A 266 4.04 46.57 -13.58
CA GLU A 266 2.63 46.44 -14.01
C GLU A 266 2.35 45.08 -14.67
N LYS A 267 3.26 44.60 -15.52
CA LYS A 267 3.13 43.29 -16.18
C LYS A 267 3.16 42.15 -15.16
N PHE A 268 4.02 42.26 -14.15
CA PHE A 268 4.11 41.30 -13.06
C PHE A 268 2.80 41.24 -12.25
N LYS A 269 2.21 42.39 -11.91
CA LYS A 269 0.90 42.43 -11.23
C LYS A 269 -0.21 41.82 -12.08
N GLU A 270 -0.23 42.10 -13.39
CA GLU A 270 -1.20 41.50 -14.32
C GLU A 270 -1.03 39.97 -14.40
N PHE A 271 0.20 39.49 -14.46
CA PHE A 271 0.53 38.06 -14.42
C PHE A 271 0.02 37.39 -13.14
N LEU A 272 0.28 37.97 -11.96
CA LEU A 272 -0.24 37.44 -10.69
C LEU A 272 -1.77 37.40 -10.69
N LYS A 273 -2.44 38.47 -11.12
CA LYS A 273 -3.90 38.52 -11.22
C LYS A 273 -4.45 37.44 -12.16
N GLU A 274 -3.76 37.16 -13.27
CA GLU A 274 -4.13 36.09 -14.18
C GLU A 274 -3.99 34.72 -13.50
N LYS A 275 -2.85 34.44 -12.85
CA LYS A 275 -2.61 33.19 -12.11
C LYS A 275 -3.64 32.96 -11.01
N VAL A 276 -3.98 34.00 -10.24
CA VAL A 276 -5.04 33.94 -9.22
C VAL A 276 -6.41 33.66 -9.86
N ARG A 277 -6.72 34.25 -11.01
CA ARG A 277 -7.98 33.96 -11.73
C ARG A 277 -8.03 32.53 -12.25
N GLU A 278 -6.94 32.00 -12.80
CA GLU A 278 -6.82 30.60 -13.23
C GLU A 278 -7.09 29.68 -12.04
N ARG A 279 -6.38 29.89 -10.93
CA ARG A 279 -6.55 29.08 -9.72
C ARG A 279 -7.97 29.13 -9.17
N LYS A 280 -8.60 30.30 -9.10
CA LYS A 280 -10.00 30.45 -8.67
C LYS A 280 -10.97 29.70 -9.59
N ARG A 281 -10.73 29.66 -10.91
CA ARG A 281 -11.54 28.87 -11.85
C ARG A 281 -11.37 27.37 -11.61
N GLU A 282 -10.15 26.89 -11.41
CA GLU A 282 -9.87 25.48 -11.09
C GLU A 282 -10.55 25.07 -9.78
N MET A 283 -10.43 25.89 -8.72
CA MET A 283 -11.11 25.65 -7.45
C MET A 283 -12.63 25.56 -7.61
N LYS A 284 -13.23 26.46 -8.40
CA LYS A 284 -14.67 26.42 -8.69
C LYS A 284 -15.07 25.14 -9.44
N GLN A 285 -14.32 24.78 -10.48
CA GLN A 285 -14.57 23.56 -11.24
C GLN A 285 -14.41 22.30 -10.39
N ALA A 286 -13.39 22.24 -9.51
CA ALA A 286 -13.19 21.13 -8.59
C ALA A 286 -14.35 21.01 -7.60
N LYS A 287 -14.84 22.13 -7.04
CA LYS A 287 -16.02 22.18 -6.16
C LYS A 287 -17.28 21.70 -6.87
N GLU A 288 -17.51 22.14 -8.11
CA GLU A 288 -18.66 21.70 -8.92
C GLU A 288 -18.56 20.22 -9.30
N ALA A 289 -17.39 19.75 -9.72
CA ALA A 289 -17.16 18.34 -10.04
C ALA A 289 -17.34 17.43 -8.83
N ARG A 290 -16.89 17.88 -7.65
CA ARG A 290 -17.07 17.16 -6.40
C ARG A 290 -18.54 17.10 -5.99
N LYS A 291 -19.25 18.23 -6.05
CA LYS A 291 -20.69 18.27 -5.81
C LYS A 291 -21.43 17.30 -6.73
N LYS A 292 -21.13 17.35 -8.03
CA LYS A 292 -21.71 16.43 -9.01
C LYS A 292 -21.40 14.96 -8.69
N ALA A 293 -20.15 14.65 -8.32
CA ALA A 293 -19.77 13.27 -7.96
C ALA A 293 -20.49 12.75 -6.70
N ILE A 294 -20.86 13.64 -5.77
CA ILE A 294 -21.66 13.29 -4.58
C ILE A 294 -23.14 13.14 -4.95
N ASP A 295 -23.66 14.00 -5.82
CA ASP A 295 -25.06 13.96 -6.26
C ASP A 295 -25.35 12.73 -7.15
N ASP A 296 -24.40 12.33 -7.98
CA ASP A 296 -24.47 11.14 -8.86
C ASP A 296 -24.16 9.82 -8.10
N MET A 297 -23.82 9.90 -6.81
CA MET A 297 -23.44 8.74 -5.99
C MET A 297 -24.66 7.88 -5.64
N ASP A 298 -24.50 6.56 -5.70
CA ASP A 298 -25.55 5.63 -5.26
C ASP A 298 -25.94 5.90 -3.78
N PRO A 299 -27.23 5.93 -3.42
CA PRO A 299 -27.66 6.24 -2.06
C PRO A 299 -27.06 5.32 -0.99
N LYS A 300 -26.86 4.03 -1.29
CA LYS A 300 -26.26 3.09 -0.32
C LYS A 300 -24.77 3.37 -0.15
N MET A 301 -24.08 3.74 -1.23
CA MET A 301 -22.68 4.17 -1.15
C MET A 301 -22.55 5.44 -0.33
N LYS A 302 -23.44 6.42 -0.56
CA LYS A 302 -23.44 7.68 0.20
C LYS A 302 -23.64 7.43 1.69
N GLU A 303 -24.66 6.64 2.07
CA GLU A 303 -24.91 6.25 3.47
C GLU A 303 -23.71 5.50 4.08
N ALA A 304 -23.06 4.62 3.32
CA ALA A 304 -21.86 3.91 3.77
C ALA A 304 -20.69 4.88 4.02
N LEU A 305 -20.50 5.89 3.17
CA LEU A 305 -19.46 6.90 3.35
C LEU A 305 -19.77 7.90 4.47
N GLU A 306 -21.05 8.16 4.77
CA GLU A 306 -21.46 8.97 5.93
C GLU A 306 -21.16 8.27 7.26
N ASN A 307 -21.29 6.94 7.29
CA ASN A 307 -21.06 6.11 8.48
C ASN A 307 -19.66 5.47 8.52
N ILE A 308 -18.76 5.87 7.62
CA ILE A 308 -17.44 5.27 7.50
C ILE A 308 -16.62 5.49 8.77
N LYS A 309 -15.96 4.43 9.25
CA LYS A 309 -15.09 4.51 10.43
C LYS A 309 -13.66 4.15 10.08
N PHE A 310 -12.74 4.84 10.74
CA PHE A 310 -11.31 4.72 10.53
C PHE A 310 -10.65 4.29 11.83
N TYR A 311 -9.93 3.17 11.76
CA TYR A 311 -9.18 2.62 12.87
C TYR A 311 -7.70 2.65 12.50
N LYS A 312 -6.87 3.20 13.37
CA LYS A 312 -5.42 3.26 13.15
C LYS A 312 -4.74 2.39 14.19
N PHE A 313 -4.12 1.32 13.72
CA PHE A 313 -3.45 0.32 14.54
C PHE A 313 -1.95 0.58 14.55
N TYR A 314 -1.42 0.78 15.75
CA TYR A 314 0.01 0.70 16.02
C TYR A 314 0.36 -0.70 16.49
N PRO A 315 1.62 -1.12 16.32
CA PRO A 315 2.07 -2.39 16.88
C PRO A 315 1.97 -2.37 18.41
N VAL A 316 1.65 -3.52 18.99
CA VAL A 316 1.62 -3.76 20.42
C VAL A 316 3.04 -3.84 20.94
N LYS A 317 3.29 -3.25 22.12
CA LYS A 317 4.59 -3.31 22.79
C LYS A 317 4.96 -4.76 23.12
N THR A 318 6.11 -5.19 22.64
CA THR A 318 6.75 -6.45 23.03
C THR A 318 8.14 -6.16 23.63
N PRO A 319 8.75 -7.10 24.37
CA PRO A 319 10.08 -6.90 24.95
C PRO A 319 11.17 -6.55 23.93
N ASP A 320 11.03 -7.04 22.69
CA ASP A 320 12.05 -6.92 21.63
C ASP A 320 11.77 -5.79 20.64
N THR A 321 10.77 -4.94 20.91
CA THR A 321 10.36 -3.84 20.04
C THR A 321 10.44 -2.50 20.76
N PRO A 322 10.81 -1.40 20.06
CA PRO A 322 10.79 -0.05 20.63
C PRO A 322 9.41 0.33 21.15
N ASP A 323 9.37 1.15 22.21
CA ASP A 323 8.10 1.65 22.75
C ASP A 323 7.56 2.80 21.90
N VAL A 324 6.40 2.56 21.28
CA VAL A 324 5.72 3.53 20.41
C VAL A 324 4.58 4.29 21.10
N SER A 325 4.35 4.05 22.40
CA SER A 325 3.17 4.57 23.11
C SER A 325 3.09 6.10 23.11
N ASN A 326 4.24 6.77 23.17
CA ASN A 326 4.32 8.24 23.25
C ASN A 326 4.22 8.94 21.88
N VAL A 327 4.30 8.20 20.78
CA VAL A 327 4.31 8.74 19.42
C VAL A 327 3.04 8.41 18.63
N LYS A 328 2.06 7.73 19.26
CA LYS A 328 0.80 7.41 18.61
C LYS A 328 0.02 8.68 18.28
N ALA A 329 -0.15 8.97 17.00
CA ALA A 329 -1.00 10.05 16.49
C ALA A 329 -2.24 9.51 15.79
N ARG A 330 -3.37 10.24 15.88
CA ARG A 330 -4.63 9.92 15.16
C ARG A 330 -4.58 10.28 13.68
N TYR A 331 -3.78 11.28 13.30
CA TYR A 331 -3.71 11.75 11.92
C TYR A 331 -3.24 10.64 10.97
N ILE A 332 -3.98 10.39 9.89
CA ILE A 332 -3.69 9.35 8.88
C ILE A 332 -3.00 10.00 7.68
N ASN A 333 -3.72 10.89 7.00
CA ASN A 333 -3.24 11.70 5.88
C ASN A 333 -4.25 12.81 5.59
N ARG A 334 -3.97 13.67 4.61
CA ARG A 334 -4.83 14.81 4.29
C ARG A 334 -6.26 14.45 3.85
N TYR A 335 -6.48 13.28 3.26
CA TYR A 335 -7.77 12.84 2.76
C TYR A 335 -8.61 12.14 3.83
N TYR A 336 -7.97 11.27 4.62
CA TYR A 336 -8.61 10.51 5.69
C TYR A 336 -8.67 11.29 7.01
N ARG A 337 -7.91 12.39 7.13
CA ARG A 337 -7.77 13.20 8.35
C ARG A 337 -7.40 12.33 9.55
N ASN A 338 -8.16 12.41 10.63
CA ASN A 338 -7.90 11.68 11.86
C ASN A 338 -8.66 10.35 11.87
N ALA A 339 -8.03 9.31 12.40
CA ALA A 339 -8.70 8.09 12.77
C ALA A 339 -9.75 8.37 13.86
N HIS A 340 -10.90 7.71 13.73
CA HIS A 340 -11.95 7.73 14.74
C HIS A 340 -11.50 6.96 15.99
N TYR A 341 -10.77 5.86 15.78
CA TYR A 341 -10.26 4.98 16.82
C TYR A 341 -8.75 4.78 16.67
N LEU A 342 -8.05 4.88 17.79
CA LEU A 342 -6.60 4.69 17.88
C LEU A 342 -6.34 3.43 18.71
N MET A 343 -5.65 2.46 18.12
CA MET A 343 -5.50 1.10 18.66
C MET A 343 -4.06 0.70 18.94
#